data_AF-A0AAW2R250-F1
#
_entry.id   AF-A0AAW2R250-F1
#
_cell.length_a   1.000
_cell.length_b   1.000
_cell.length_c   1.000
_cell.angle_alpha   90.00
_cell.angle_beta   90.00
_cell.angle_gamma   90.00
#
_symmetry.space_group_name_H-M   'P 1'
#
loop_
_entity.id
_entity.type
_entity.pdbx_description
1 polymer ?
#
loop_
_entity_poly.entity_id
_entity_poly.type
_entity_poly.pdbx_seq_one_letter_code
_entity_poly.pdbx_strand_id
1 'polypeptide(L)'
;MPPIARSSALHSPNAALAWFNQLPAGTISSLEQLTQRFLHHFSMNKRVPKTAAFLFTIRQKENEPLRDYMQRFVEAVHKVPHVNHELLASIIQQNLLLGRFKESIASKPPKTMEDLLMRSQKYIRIEKSNLSNTF
;
A
#
# COMPACT_ATOMS: atom_id res chain seq x y z
N MET A 1 30.73 25.55 1.93
CA MET A 1 29.56 24.66 1.96
C MET A 1 28.32 25.49 2.29
N PRO A 2 27.26 25.51 1.47
CA PRO A 2 25.99 26.14 1.86
C PRO A 2 24.98 25.09 2.39
N PRO A 3 24.00 25.52 3.21
CA PRO A 3 23.22 24.63 4.06
C PRO A 3 22.08 23.91 3.31
N ILE A 4 21.82 22.67 3.75
CA ILE A 4 20.71 21.81 3.31
C ILE A 4 19.40 22.41 3.82
N ALA A 5 18.66 23.10 2.96
CA ALA A 5 17.31 23.57 3.28
C ALA A 5 16.33 22.40 3.20
N ARG A 6 15.78 22.04 4.36
CA ARG A 6 14.73 21.04 4.56
C ARG A 6 13.45 21.41 3.78
N SER A 7 12.97 20.44 3.00
CA SER A 7 11.57 20.09 2.70
C SER A 7 10.48 21.06 3.19
N SER A 8 9.87 21.83 2.28
CA SER A 8 8.44 22.23 2.38
C SER A 8 7.93 22.79 1.05
N ALA A 9 7.30 21.98 0.20
CA ALA A 9 6.33 22.44 -0.81
C ALA A 9 5.73 21.25 -1.58
N LEU A 10 4.99 20.38 -0.89
CA LEU A 10 4.41 19.19 -1.53
C LEU A 10 2.92 19.30 -1.87
N HIS A 11 2.21 20.37 -1.53
CA HIS A 11 0.79 20.58 -1.92
C HIS A 11 0.39 22.07 -1.84
N SER A 12 1.02 22.94 -2.63
CA SER A 12 0.57 24.32 -2.81
C SER A 12 0.45 24.61 -4.31
N PRO A 13 -0.64 25.25 -4.79
CA PRO A 13 -0.81 25.62 -6.21
C PRO A 13 0.36 26.44 -6.79
N ASN A 14 1.24 26.97 -5.93
CA ASN A 14 2.38 27.80 -6.31
C ASN A 14 3.74 27.09 -6.22
N ALA A 15 3.80 25.79 -5.89
CA ALA A 15 5.07 25.07 -5.73
C ALA A 15 5.87 24.99 -7.04
N ALA A 16 5.20 24.79 -8.18
CA ALA A 16 5.82 24.77 -9.51
C ALA A 16 6.42 26.14 -9.88
N LEU A 17 5.68 27.22 -9.62
CA LEU A 17 6.14 28.59 -9.88
C LEU A 17 7.29 28.99 -8.95
N ALA A 18 7.20 28.65 -7.67
CA ALA A 18 8.26 28.90 -6.71
C ALA A 18 9.55 28.16 -7.06
N TRP A 19 9.46 26.90 -7.49
CA TRP A 19 10.60 26.15 -8.01
C TRP A 19 11.19 26.79 -9.26
N PHE A 20 10.34 27.17 -10.23
CA PHE A 20 10.78 27.78 -11.47
C PHE A 20 11.52 29.09 -11.22
N ASN A 21 11.03 29.92 -10.29
CA ASN A 21 11.65 31.19 -9.91
C ASN A 21 12.98 31.04 -9.13
N GLN A 22 13.30 29.84 -8.62
CA GLN A 22 14.59 29.55 -7.99
C GLN A 22 15.67 29.16 -9.00
N LEU A 23 15.31 28.94 -10.27
CA LEU A 23 16.28 28.59 -11.30
C LEU A 23 17.10 29.83 -11.68
N PRO A 24 18.45 29.75 -11.68
CA PRO A 24 19.25 30.91 -12.05
C PRO A 24 19.03 31.29 -13.52
N ALA A 25 19.03 32.58 -13.82
CA ALA A 25 18.83 33.10 -15.17
C ALA A 25 19.89 32.53 -16.14
N GLY A 26 19.47 32.19 -17.36
CA GLY A 26 20.35 31.63 -18.39
C GLY A 26 20.77 30.17 -18.19
N THR A 27 20.29 29.49 -17.14
CA THR A 27 20.62 28.07 -16.87
C THR A 27 19.76 27.07 -17.62
N ILE A 28 18.74 27.55 -18.34
CA ILE A 28 17.86 26.75 -19.19
C ILE A 28 18.01 27.26 -20.62
N SER A 29 18.53 26.43 -21.51
CA SER A 29 18.74 26.74 -22.92
C SER A 29 17.69 26.09 -23.83
N SER A 30 16.87 25.18 -23.32
CA SER A 30 15.82 24.50 -24.09
C SER A 30 14.63 24.07 -23.23
N LEU A 31 13.48 23.89 -23.89
CA LEU A 31 12.27 23.33 -23.27
C LEU A 31 12.50 21.91 -22.75
N GLU A 32 13.32 21.11 -23.44
CA GLU A 32 13.68 19.76 -23.02
C GLU A 32 14.46 19.79 -21.69
N GLN A 33 15.41 20.70 -21.55
CA GLN A 33 16.19 20.85 -20.31
C GLN A 33 15.31 21.30 -19.13
N LEU A 34 14.36 22.21 -19.38
CA LEU A 34 13.35 22.59 -18.39
C LEU A 34 12.50 21.39 -17.98
N THR A 35 12.03 20.60 -18.94
CA THR A 35 11.20 19.42 -18.71
C THR A 35 11.94 18.37 -17.89
N GLN A 36 13.19 18.08 -18.20
CA GLN A 36 14.01 17.13 -17.45
C GLN A 36 14.24 17.57 -16.01
N ARG A 37 14.53 18.87 -15.77
CA ARG A 37 14.70 19.39 -14.42
C ARG A 37 13.39 19.44 -13.63
N PHE A 38 12.28 19.79 -14.29
CA PHE A 38 10.95 19.78 -13.70
C PHE A 38 10.58 18.36 -13.27
N LEU A 39 10.75 17.40 -14.18
CA LEU A 39 10.54 15.99 -13.86
C LEU A 39 11.48 15.56 -12.74
N HIS A 40 12.78 15.84 -12.79
CA HIS A 40 13.69 15.48 -11.69
C HIS A 40 13.25 16.07 -10.34
N HIS A 41 12.87 17.36 -10.29
CA HIS A 41 12.46 18.04 -9.06
C HIS A 41 11.12 17.52 -8.50
N PHE A 42 10.15 17.28 -9.37
CA PHE A 42 8.80 16.87 -8.98
C PHE A 42 8.56 15.34 -9.06
N SER A 43 9.48 14.56 -9.64
CA SER A 43 9.38 13.09 -9.76
C SER A 43 9.72 12.35 -8.48
N MET A 44 10.27 13.04 -7.47
CA MET A 44 10.59 12.45 -6.17
C MET A 44 9.38 11.88 -5.41
N ASN A 45 8.15 12.03 -5.95
CA ASN A 45 6.95 11.39 -5.43
C ASN A 45 6.09 10.69 -6.48
N LYS A 46 6.64 10.31 -7.65
CA LYS A 46 5.96 9.30 -8.50
C LYS A 46 6.08 7.95 -7.80
N ARG A 47 5.21 7.71 -6.81
CA ARG A 47 5.03 6.38 -6.22
C ARG A 47 4.72 5.45 -7.39
N VAL A 48 5.69 4.63 -7.78
CA VAL A 48 5.47 3.56 -8.76
C VAL A 48 4.24 2.80 -8.27
N PRO A 49 3.16 2.71 -9.08
CA PRO A 49 1.96 2.00 -8.68
C PRO A 49 2.36 0.60 -8.19
N LYS A 50 1.92 0.23 -6.99
CA LYS A 50 2.17 -1.13 -6.51
C LYS A 50 1.42 -2.08 -7.42
N THR A 51 2.08 -3.14 -7.86
CA THR A 51 1.49 -4.18 -8.70
C THR A 51 0.86 -5.27 -7.83
N ALA A 52 0.08 -6.19 -8.42
CA ALA A 52 -0.43 -7.34 -7.68
C ALA A 52 0.68 -8.17 -7.01
N ALA A 53 1.88 -8.21 -7.59
CA ALA A 53 3.06 -8.84 -7.02
C ALA A 53 3.39 -8.32 -5.61
N PHE A 54 3.10 -7.05 -5.32
CA PHE A 54 3.28 -6.47 -3.98
C PHE A 54 2.41 -7.17 -2.93
N LEU A 55 1.18 -7.57 -3.28
CA LEU A 55 0.27 -8.20 -2.32
C LEU A 55 0.76 -9.58 -1.87
N PHE A 56 1.48 -10.33 -2.72
CA PHE A 56 2.09 -11.60 -2.33
C PHE A 56 3.17 -11.45 -1.24
N THR A 57 3.69 -10.24 -1.04
CA THR A 57 4.66 -9.96 0.05
C THR A 57 3.97 -9.74 1.40
N ILE A 58 2.65 -9.54 1.41
CA ILE A 58 1.85 -9.26 2.61
C ILE A 58 1.43 -10.59 3.24
N ARG A 59 2.40 -11.35 3.73
CA ARG A 59 2.18 -12.63 4.43
C ARG A 59 1.80 -12.40 5.90
N GLN A 60 0.98 -13.31 6.43
CA GLN A 60 0.70 -13.39 7.86
C GLN A 60 1.93 -13.95 8.59
N LYS A 61 2.35 -13.30 9.68
CA LYS A 61 3.52 -13.72 10.47
C LYS A 61 3.08 -14.65 11.60
N GLU A 62 3.96 -15.54 12.07
CA GLU A 62 3.64 -16.59 13.07
C GLU A 62 2.99 -16.03 14.36
N ASN A 63 3.45 -14.88 14.83
CA ASN A 63 2.96 -14.25 16.05
C ASN A 63 2.05 -13.04 15.76
N GLU A 64 1.42 -13.00 14.59
CA GLU A 64 0.56 -11.91 14.18
C GLU A 64 -0.92 -12.31 14.27
N PRO A 65 -1.71 -11.64 15.15
CA PRO A 65 -3.14 -11.83 15.23
C PRO A 65 -3.83 -11.60 13.89
N LEU A 66 -4.89 -12.35 13.62
CA LEU A 66 -5.60 -12.26 12.34
C LEU A 66 -6.09 -10.83 12.04
N ARG A 67 -6.48 -10.10 13.08
CA ARG A 67 -6.91 -8.70 12.97
C ARG A 67 -5.85 -7.81 12.34
N ASP A 68 -4.61 -7.92 12.82
CA ASP A 68 -3.53 -7.02 12.42
C ASP A 68 -3.02 -7.39 11.02
N TYR A 69 -2.98 -8.69 10.72
CA TYR A 69 -2.76 -9.16 9.35
C TYR A 69 -3.80 -8.59 8.37
N MET A 70 -5.09 -8.72 8.68
CA MET A 70 -6.17 -8.26 7.79
C MET A 70 -6.12 -6.75 7.60
N GLN A 71 -5.80 -5.98 8.64
CA GLN A 71 -5.59 -4.54 8.53
C GLN A 71 -4.50 -4.20 7.51
N ARG A 72 -3.31 -4.82 7.62
CA ARG A 72 -2.21 -4.61 6.66
C ARG A 72 -2.57 -5.06 5.25
N PHE A 73 -3.26 -6.18 5.12
CA PHE A 73 -3.68 -6.72 3.83
C PHE A 73 -4.62 -5.76 3.11
N VAL A 74 -5.63 -5.25 3.80
CA VAL A 74 -6.58 -4.27 3.26
C VAL A 74 -5.87 -2.98 2.87
N GLU A 75 -5.01 -2.44 3.73
CA GLU A 75 -4.21 -1.26 3.40
C GLU A 75 -3.31 -1.45 2.18
N ALA A 76 -2.78 -2.66 1.99
CA ALA A 76 -1.98 -2.99 0.82
C ALA A 76 -2.82 -3.07 -0.46
N VAL A 77 -4.02 -3.67 -0.39
CA VAL A 77 -4.95 -3.74 -1.52
C VAL A 77 -5.34 -2.35 -2.02
N HIS A 78 -5.62 -1.40 -1.12
CA HIS A 78 -5.94 -0.02 -1.50
C HIS A 78 -4.80 0.71 -2.23
N LYS A 79 -3.55 0.21 -2.15
CA LYS A 79 -2.39 0.79 -2.83
C LYS A 79 -2.17 0.19 -4.23
N VAL A 80 -2.92 -0.84 -4.61
CA VAL A 80 -2.78 -1.56 -5.87
C VAL A 80 -4.02 -1.30 -6.73
N PRO A 81 -3.88 -0.66 -7.90
CA PRO A 81 -5.02 -0.42 -8.80
C PRO A 81 -5.49 -1.73 -9.44
N HIS A 82 -6.81 -1.85 -9.62
CA HIS A 82 -7.47 -2.89 -10.45
C HIS A 82 -7.12 -4.36 -10.11
N VAL A 83 -7.04 -4.72 -8.84
CA VAL A 83 -6.92 -6.14 -8.44
C VAL A 83 -8.28 -6.82 -8.58
N ASN A 84 -8.36 -7.82 -9.46
CA ASN A 84 -9.58 -8.62 -9.60
C ASN A 84 -9.78 -9.55 -8.39
N HIS A 85 -11.03 -9.97 -8.17
CA HIS A 85 -11.40 -10.73 -6.97
C HIS A 85 -10.80 -12.15 -6.94
N GLU A 86 -10.66 -12.80 -8.09
CA GLU A 86 -10.10 -14.15 -8.20
C GLU A 86 -8.61 -14.16 -7.77
N LEU A 87 -7.84 -13.22 -8.29
CA LEU A 87 -6.43 -13.04 -7.92
C LEU A 87 -6.29 -12.71 -6.43
N LEU A 88 -7.17 -11.85 -5.91
CA LEU A 88 -7.17 -11.50 -4.48
C LEU A 88 -7.45 -12.71 -3.58
N ALA A 89 -8.36 -13.60 -3.99
CA ALA A 89 -8.65 -14.85 -3.29
C ALA A 89 -7.44 -15.80 -3.30
N SER A 90 -6.74 -15.93 -4.43
CA SER A 90 -5.51 -16.73 -4.51
C SER A 90 -4.39 -16.16 -3.63
N ILE A 91 -4.19 -14.84 -3.67
CA ILE A 91 -3.15 -14.17 -2.87
C ILE A 91 -3.42 -14.38 -1.37
N ILE A 92 -4.64 -14.13 -0.91
CA ILE A 92 -4.91 -14.26 0.52
C ILE A 92 -4.77 -15.70 1.00
N GLN A 93 -5.21 -16.68 0.20
CA GLN A 93 -5.02 -18.10 0.52
C GLN A 93 -3.54 -18.47 0.66
N GLN A 94 -2.68 -17.91 -0.21
CA GLN A 94 -1.24 -18.15 -0.14
C GLN A 94 -0.57 -17.44 1.04
N ASN A 95 -1.05 -16.25 1.40
CA ASN A 95 -0.44 -15.40 2.42
C ASN A 95 -0.80 -15.76 3.86
N LEU A 96 -1.94 -16.42 4.07
CA LEU A 96 -2.39 -16.84 5.40
C LEU A 96 -1.53 -17.97 5.96
N LEU A 97 -1.36 -17.97 7.28
CA LEU A 97 -0.86 -19.13 8.02
C LEU A 97 -1.89 -20.26 8.04
N LEU A 98 -1.42 -21.47 8.31
CA LEU A 98 -2.30 -22.62 8.52
C LEU A 98 -3.24 -22.35 9.70
N GLY A 99 -4.49 -22.76 9.56
CA GLY A 99 -5.51 -22.60 10.59
C GLY A 99 -6.92 -22.44 10.01
N ARG A 100 -7.89 -22.35 10.92
CA ARG A 100 -9.33 -22.41 10.60
C ARG A 100 -9.79 -21.33 9.63
N PHE A 101 -9.17 -20.16 9.64
CA PHE A 101 -9.49 -19.10 8.70
C PHE A 101 -9.01 -19.44 7.29
N LYS A 102 -7.76 -19.91 7.13
CA LYS A 102 -7.21 -20.35 5.84
C LYS A 102 -8.00 -21.51 5.25
N GLU A 103 -8.36 -22.49 6.07
CA GLU A 103 -9.22 -23.62 5.67
C GLU A 103 -10.58 -23.12 5.16
N SER A 104 -11.19 -22.15 5.85
CA SER A 104 -12.44 -21.55 5.41
C SER A 104 -12.32 -20.82 4.08
N ILE A 105 -11.22 -20.09 3.86
CA ILE A 105 -10.94 -19.42 2.59
C ILE A 105 -10.77 -20.45 1.47
N ALA A 106 -10.00 -21.52 1.70
CA ALA A 106 -9.79 -22.58 0.70
C ALA A 106 -11.08 -23.33 0.36
N SER A 107 -11.93 -23.61 1.37
CA SER A 107 -13.20 -24.32 1.17
C SER A 107 -14.23 -23.48 0.40
N LYS A 108 -14.27 -22.17 0.65
CA LYS A 108 -15.19 -21.25 -0.04
C LYS A 108 -14.47 -19.95 -0.36
N PRO A 109 -13.76 -19.84 -1.49
CA PRO A 109 -13.04 -18.63 -1.86
C PRO A 109 -13.96 -17.39 -1.79
N PRO A 110 -13.50 -16.26 -1.23
CA PRO A 110 -14.30 -15.03 -1.18
C PRO A 110 -14.53 -14.50 -2.60
N LYS A 111 -15.75 -14.05 -2.90
CA LYS A 111 -16.09 -13.50 -4.22
C LYS A 111 -15.94 -11.98 -4.29
N THR A 112 -15.87 -11.32 -3.14
CA THR A 112 -15.72 -9.87 -3.00
C THR A 112 -14.80 -9.56 -1.82
N MET A 113 -14.28 -8.33 -1.77
CA MET A 113 -13.58 -7.82 -0.58
C MET A 113 -14.50 -7.83 0.65
N GLU A 114 -15.78 -7.51 0.49
CA GLU A 114 -16.74 -7.50 1.59
C GLU A 114 -16.95 -8.89 2.20
N ASP A 115 -17.11 -9.92 1.37
CA ASP A 115 -17.21 -11.32 1.83
C ASP A 115 -16.01 -11.72 2.68
N LEU A 116 -14.82 -11.31 2.22
CA LEU A 116 -13.57 -11.57 2.91
C LEU A 116 -13.54 -10.86 4.27
N LEU A 117 -13.89 -9.57 4.32
CA LEU A 117 -13.88 -8.78 5.54
C LEU A 117 -14.89 -9.29 6.56
N MET A 118 -16.13 -9.54 6.14
CA MET A 118 -17.17 -10.09 7.00
C MET A 118 -16.74 -11.43 7.61
N ARG A 119 -16.18 -12.31 6.78
CA ARG A 119 -15.68 -13.61 7.25
C ARG A 119 -14.50 -13.45 8.20
N SER A 120 -13.55 -12.56 7.90
CA SER A 120 -12.42 -12.32 8.78
C SER A 120 -12.86 -11.84 10.17
N GLN A 121 -13.87 -10.98 10.26
CA GLN A 121 -14.42 -10.51 11.53
C GLN A 121 -14.98 -11.66 12.38
N LYS A 122 -15.64 -12.64 11.77
CA LYS A 122 -16.09 -13.86 12.48
C LYS A 122 -14.90 -14.58 13.12
N TYR A 123 -13.82 -14.81 12.38
CA TYR A 123 -12.66 -15.54 12.88
C TYR A 123 -11.83 -14.73 13.89
N ILE A 124 -11.75 -13.41 13.74
CA ILE A 124 -11.14 -12.51 14.72
C ILE A 124 -11.87 -12.60 16.06
N ARG A 125 -13.21 -12.68 16.06
CA ARG A 125 -13.99 -12.87 17.30
C ARG A 125 -13.69 -14.23 17.95
N ILE A 126 -13.63 -15.30 17.14
CA ILE A 126 -13.28 -16.65 17.62
C ILE A 126 -11.88 -16.67 18.24
N GLU A 127 -10.88 -16.08 17.58
CA GLU A 127 -9.51 -15.98 18.08
C GLU A 127 -9.46 -15.26 19.43
N LYS A 128 -10.15 -14.12 19.55
CA LYS A 128 -10.26 -13.38 20.83
C LYS A 128 -10.93 -14.19 21.94
N SER A 129 -12.01 -14.92 21.65
CA SER A 129 -12.70 -15.76 22.64
C SER A 129 -11.85 -16.93 23.13
N ASN A 130 -10.99 -17.49 22.27
CA ASN A 130 -10.07 -18.55 22.67
C ASN A 130 -8.97 -18.02 23.60
N LEU A 131 -8.50 -16.80 23.37
CA LEU A 131 -7.52 -16.12 24.23
C LEU A 131 -8.11 -15.72 25.60
N SER A 132 -9.41 -15.43 25.69
CA SER A 132 -10.06 -15.11 26.98
C SER A 132 -10.37 -16.34 27.83
N ASN A 133 -10.43 -17.54 27.24
CA ASN A 133 -10.72 -18.79 27.96
C ASN A 133 -9.46 -19.50 28.50
N THR A 134 -8.28 -18.87 28.40
CA THR A 134 -6.99 -19.42 28.81
C THR A 134 -6.41 -18.79 30.09
N PHE A 135 -7.24 -18.11 30.89
CA PHE A 135 -6.90 -17.57 32.22
C PHE A 135 -7.98 -17.92 33.25
#